data_AF-A0A950QB17-F1
#
_entry.id   AF-A0A950QB17-F1
#
_cell.length_a   1.000
_cell.length_b   1.000
_cell.length_c   1.000
_cell.angle_alpha   90.00
_cell.angle_beta   90.00
_cell.angle_gamma   90.00
#
_symmetry.space_group_name_H-M   'P 1'
#
loop_
_entity.id
_entity.type
_entity.pdbx_description
1 polymer ?
#
loop_
_entity_poly.entity_id
_entity_poly.type
_entity_poly.pdbx_seq_one_letter_code
_entity_poly.pdbx_strand_id
1 'polypeptide(L)'
;MNATLRIPPALALSALLLFTMPLQVAAQAPSPSPSLGPPATQQELDAITERGRALYAYDQAAWHGTDAAHAIAGNDTAGLGFYIARRTATGWTVDFGTLDSTGKSFVTVFEAQSNDGARFTAQRLTPPRNDTGFLVAAAHAIKTVEAQFTFDSAYHYNVAVLPRDDGTMYVYLYPASSADAPAPFGGDGRFTVSADGLQILEAHRMHRRVLWQSFAYPKPGAHLVAGFLHEVIEDRPQDSDVFLVLWRKPSIPQYVNARGQMYFIRTDGSIEYKGPAGSTPG
;
A
#
# COMPACT_ATOMS: atom_id res chain seq x y z
N MET A 1 52.99 9.79 44.22
CA MET A 1 54.23 9.10 44.63
C MET A 1 54.49 7.99 43.64
N ASN A 2 55.70 8.00 43.09
CA ASN A 2 56.20 7.15 42.02
C ASN A 2 56.31 5.69 42.45
N ALA A 3 56.01 4.75 41.54
CA ALA A 3 56.62 3.42 41.54
C ALA A 3 56.72 2.90 40.11
N THR A 4 57.91 3.15 39.55
CA THR A 4 58.45 2.67 38.30
C THR A 4 58.69 1.15 38.39
N LEU A 5 58.27 0.36 37.39
CA LEU A 5 58.81 -0.98 37.16
C LEU A 5 59.25 -1.11 35.69
N ARG A 6 60.42 -1.71 35.49
CA ARG A 6 61.27 -1.64 34.30
C ARG A 6 61.77 -3.06 33.97
N ILE A 7 62.02 -3.30 32.66
CA ILE A 7 62.86 -4.33 31.97
C ILE A 7 62.30 -5.79 31.95
N PRO A 8 62.52 -6.66 30.92
CA PRO A 8 63.42 -6.56 29.74
C PRO A 8 62.81 -6.97 28.36
N PRO A 9 63.61 -6.91 27.25
CA PRO A 9 63.12 -6.91 25.87
C PRO A 9 63.11 -8.32 25.26
N ALA A 10 62.13 -8.58 24.40
CA ALA A 10 62.17 -9.70 23.46
C ALA A 10 62.11 -9.13 22.04
N LEU A 11 63.29 -9.09 21.41
CA LEU A 11 63.45 -8.95 19.98
C LEU A 11 62.77 -10.12 19.27
N ALA A 12 61.64 -9.88 18.63
CA ALA A 12 61.11 -10.75 17.60
C ALA A 12 61.22 -10.02 16.25
N LEU A 13 62.26 -10.38 15.51
CA LEU A 13 62.45 -10.03 14.11
C LEU A 13 61.29 -10.62 13.30
N SER A 14 60.23 -9.85 13.06
CA SER A 14 59.20 -10.23 12.08
C SER A 14 59.62 -9.68 10.73
N ALA A 15 60.09 -10.59 9.87
CA ALA A 15 60.40 -10.31 8.48
C ALA A 15 59.13 -9.81 7.76
N LEU A 16 59.11 -8.52 7.43
CA LEU A 16 58.07 -7.92 6.60
C LEU A 16 58.32 -8.33 5.15
N LEU A 17 57.72 -9.44 4.72
CA LEU A 17 57.63 -9.81 3.30
C LEU A 17 56.64 -8.85 2.62
N LEU A 18 57.18 -7.78 2.02
CA LEU A 18 56.48 -6.92 1.08
C LEU A 18 56.16 -7.73 -0.18
N PHE A 19 55.00 -8.40 -0.18
CA PHE A 19 54.41 -8.94 -1.40
C PHE A 19 53.83 -7.77 -2.21
N THR A 20 54.57 -7.30 -3.21
CA THR A 20 54.02 -6.42 -4.24
C THR A 20 53.07 -7.23 -5.12
N MET A 21 51.81 -7.33 -4.69
CA MET A 21 50.75 -7.82 -5.57
C MET A 21 50.50 -6.79 -6.67
N PRO A 22 50.58 -7.17 -7.96
CA PRO A 22 50.15 -6.30 -9.02
C PRO A 22 48.64 -6.04 -8.85
N LEU A 23 48.25 -4.77 -8.72
CA LEU A 23 46.85 -4.36 -8.87
C LEU A 23 46.44 -4.67 -10.31
N GLN A 24 45.90 -5.85 -10.54
CA GLN A 24 45.15 -6.13 -11.76
C GLN A 24 43.83 -5.37 -11.66
N VAL A 25 43.80 -4.22 -12.32
CA VAL A 25 42.56 -3.55 -12.69
C VAL A 25 41.85 -4.48 -13.68
N ALA A 26 41.07 -5.42 -13.16
CA ALA A 26 40.12 -6.15 -13.96
C ALA A 26 39.12 -5.12 -14.49
N ALA A 27 39.14 -4.89 -15.81
CA ALA A 27 38.08 -4.17 -16.48
C ALA A 27 36.78 -4.92 -16.14
N GLN A 28 35.95 -4.34 -15.26
CA GLN A 28 34.62 -4.86 -15.00
C GLN A 28 33.88 -4.80 -16.33
N ALA A 29 33.63 -5.97 -16.93
CA ALA A 29 32.73 -6.08 -18.03
C ALA A 29 31.41 -5.41 -17.62
N PRO A 30 30.79 -4.58 -18.48
CA PRO A 30 29.51 -3.97 -18.17
C PRO A 30 28.55 -5.07 -17.72
N SER A 31 27.97 -4.91 -16.52
CA SER A 31 26.99 -5.87 -16.03
C SER A 31 25.89 -6.02 -17.08
N PRO A 32 25.49 -7.25 -17.44
CA PRO A 32 24.43 -7.45 -18.41
C PRO A 32 23.20 -6.66 -17.95
N SER A 33 22.61 -5.87 -18.86
CA SER A 33 21.33 -5.21 -18.59
C SER A 33 20.34 -6.29 -18.11
N PRO A 34 19.56 -6.03 -17.04
CA PRO A 34 18.60 -7.01 -16.56
C PRO A 34 17.74 -7.47 -17.72
N SER A 35 17.76 -8.78 -18.03
CA SER A 35 16.88 -9.32 -19.05
C SER A 35 15.44 -9.08 -18.61
N LEU A 36 14.61 -8.51 -19.49
CA LEU A 36 13.18 -8.37 -19.26
C LEU A 36 12.60 -9.74 -18.87
N GLY A 37 11.97 -9.81 -17.70
CA GLY A 37 11.20 -10.98 -17.29
C GLY A 37 10.05 -11.25 -18.27
N PRO A 38 9.47 -12.45 -18.27
CA PRO A 38 8.28 -12.73 -19.07
C PRO A 38 7.15 -11.75 -18.69
N PRO A 39 6.29 -11.37 -19.64
CA PRO A 39 5.13 -10.53 -19.32
C PRO A 39 4.19 -11.26 -18.36
N ALA A 40 3.42 -10.50 -17.58
CA ALA A 40 2.38 -11.06 -16.74
C ALA A 40 1.40 -11.89 -17.57
N THR A 41 1.01 -13.05 -17.04
CA THR A 41 -0.07 -13.85 -17.64
C THR A 41 -1.41 -13.15 -17.45
N GLN A 42 -2.41 -13.49 -18.29
CA GLN A 42 -3.74 -12.91 -18.14
C GLN A 42 -4.34 -13.20 -16.75
N GLN A 43 -4.11 -14.39 -16.20
CA GLN A 43 -4.58 -14.76 -14.86
C GLN A 43 -3.97 -13.86 -13.77
N GLU A 44 -2.69 -13.52 -13.88
CA GLU A 44 -2.05 -12.59 -12.94
C GLU A 44 -2.65 -11.19 -13.06
N LEU A 45 -2.89 -10.72 -14.29
CA LEU A 45 -3.50 -9.42 -14.55
C LEU A 45 -4.93 -9.35 -14.01
N ASP A 46 -5.73 -10.40 -14.23
CA ASP A 46 -7.10 -10.50 -13.72
C ASP A 46 -7.11 -10.46 -12.17
N ALA A 47 -6.17 -11.14 -11.52
CA ALA A 47 -6.03 -11.12 -10.07
C ALA A 47 -5.61 -9.73 -9.53
N ILE A 48 -4.76 -9.00 -10.25
CA ILE A 48 -4.41 -7.61 -9.92
C ILE A 48 -5.64 -6.70 -10.09
N THR A 49 -6.38 -6.85 -11.19
CA THR A 49 -7.63 -6.12 -11.44
C THR A 49 -8.65 -6.37 -10.32
N GLU A 50 -8.85 -7.62 -9.92
CA GLU A 50 -9.79 -7.98 -8.85
C GLU A 50 -9.42 -7.31 -7.53
N ARG A 51 -8.16 -7.43 -7.09
CA ARG A 51 -7.69 -6.81 -5.85
C ARG A 51 -7.78 -5.29 -5.89
N GLY A 52 -7.41 -4.66 -7.01
CA GLY A 52 -7.52 -3.21 -7.16
C GLY A 52 -8.96 -2.69 -7.13
N ARG A 53 -9.90 -3.43 -7.73
CA ARG A 53 -11.34 -3.13 -7.63
C ARG A 53 -11.86 -3.33 -6.20
N ALA A 54 -11.42 -4.37 -5.51
CA ALA A 54 -11.77 -4.61 -4.11
C ALA A 54 -11.25 -3.49 -3.19
N LEU A 55 -10.00 -3.05 -3.41
CA LEU A 55 -9.41 -1.90 -2.71
C LEU A 55 -10.20 -0.62 -2.96
N TYR A 56 -10.57 -0.34 -4.22
CA TYR A 56 -11.42 0.81 -4.55
C TYR A 56 -12.79 0.75 -3.86
N ALA A 57 -13.46 -0.40 -3.88
CA ALA A 57 -14.75 -0.54 -3.24
C ALA A 57 -14.68 -0.37 -1.71
N TYR A 58 -13.60 -0.87 -1.08
CA TYR A 58 -13.32 -0.64 0.33
C TYR A 58 -13.14 0.85 0.63
N ASP A 59 -12.29 1.55 -0.15
CA ASP A 59 -12.02 2.99 0.03
C ASP A 59 -13.31 3.82 -0.10
N GLN A 60 -14.16 3.52 -1.10
CA GLN A 60 -15.46 4.18 -1.25
C GLN A 60 -16.37 3.92 -0.04
N ALA A 61 -16.44 2.67 0.44
CA ALA A 61 -17.23 2.36 1.62
C ALA A 61 -16.72 3.09 2.86
N ALA A 62 -15.40 3.06 3.10
CA ALA A 62 -14.75 3.73 4.21
C ALA A 62 -14.97 5.24 4.18
N TRP A 63 -14.80 5.89 3.02
CA TRP A 63 -15.04 7.32 2.87
C TRP A 63 -16.50 7.68 3.18
N HIS A 64 -17.46 7.15 2.42
CA HIS A 64 -18.87 7.53 2.58
C HIS A 64 -19.45 7.10 3.93
N GLY A 65 -18.98 5.98 4.47
CA GLY A 65 -19.32 5.54 5.83
C GLY A 65 -18.79 6.47 6.91
N THR A 66 -17.57 6.99 6.73
CA THR A 66 -16.95 7.97 7.65
C THR A 66 -17.70 9.29 7.63
N ASP A 67 -18.07 9.79 6.44
CA ASP A 67 -18.89 10.99 6.31
C ASP A 67 -20.25 10.83 7.02
N ALA A 68 -20.92 9.68 6.86
CA ALA A 68 -22.18 9.38 7.54
C ALA A 68 -22.01 9.30 9.07
N ALA A 69 -20.93 8.68 9.56
CA ALA A 69 -20.65 8.58 10.99
C ALA A 69 -20.33 9.95 11.61
N HIS A 70 -19.55 10.78 10.94
CA HIS A 70 -19.25 12.15 11.40
C HIS A 70 -20.50 13.02 11.47
N ALA A 71 -21.43 12.88 10.52
CA ALA A 71 -22.68 13.64 10.51
C ALA A 71 -23.53 13.41 11.78
N ILE A 72 -23.47 12.21 12.38
CA ILE A 72 -24.21 11.89 13.62
C ILE A 72 -23.38 12.07 14.88
N ALA A 73 -22.05 11.87 14.82
CA ALA A 73 -21.16 12.01 15.96
C ALA A 73 -21.02 13.48 16.39
N GLY A 74 -21.09 14.42 15.44
CA GLY A 74 -20.81 15.82 15.69
C GLY A 74 -19.40 15.98 16.28
N ASN A 75 -19.32 16.58 17.47
CA ASN A 75 -18.04 16.75 18.20
C ASN A 75 -17.70 15.58 19.14
N ASP A 76 -18.57 14.58 19.29
CA ASP A 76 -18.32 13.44 20.16
C ASP A 76 -17.60 12.32 19.39
N THR A 77 -16.27 12.39 19.41
CA THR A 77 -15.40 11.38 18.79
C THR A 77 -14.98 10.28 19.77
N ALA A 78 -15.64 10.17 20.93
CA ALA A 78 -15.25 9.18 21.94
C ALA A 78 -15.44 7.75 21.41
N GLY A 79 -14.35 6.97 21.47
CA GLY A 79 -14.33 5.58 20.98
C GLY A 79 -14.12 5.43 19.47
N LEU A 80 -13.94 6.52 18.73
CA LEU A 80 -13.50 6.47 17.33
C LEU A 80 -11.97 6.24 17.30
N GLY A 81 -11.55 5.03 16.94
CA GLY A 81 -10.12 4.69 16.74
C GLY A 81 -9.86 4.17 15.34
N PHE A 82 -10.39 2.98 15.04
CA PHE A 82 -10.34 2.36 13.73
C PHE A 82 -11.65 2.56 12.97
N TYR A 83 -11.56 2.62 11.65
CA TYR A 83 -12.65 2.33 10.73
C TYR A 83 -12.32 1.03 9.99
N ILE A 84 -13.26 0.09 9.97
CA ILE A 84 -13.07 -1.19 9.28
C ILE A 84 -14.29 -1.44 8.40
N ALA A 85 -14.09 -1.36 7.09
CA ALA A 85 -15.14 -1.62 6.11
C ALA A 85 -15.19 -3.12 5.77
N ARG A 86 -16.40 -3.66 5.58
CA ARG A 86 -16.62 -5.05 5.21
C ARG A 86 -17.75 -5.15 4.23
N ARG A 87 -17.53 -5.93 3.18
CA ARG A 87 -18.60 -6.35 2.29
C ARG A 87 -19.43 -7.43 2.99
N THR A 88 -20.73 -7.26 2.99
CA THR A 88 -21.72 -8.21 3.53
C THR A 88 -22.58 -8.76 2.40
N ALA A 89 -23.46 -9.70 2.70
CA ALA A 89 -24.40 -10.23 1.71
C ALA A 89 -25.39 -9.18 1.19
N THR A 90 -25.66 -8.14 1.98
CA THR A 90 -26.65 -7.09 1.68
C THR A 90 -26.02 -5.77 1.26
N GLY A 91 -24.69 -5.64 1.29
CA GLY A 91 -23.99 -4.43 0.88
C GLY A 91 -22.67 -4.23 1.63
N TRP A 92 -22.49 -3.08 2.25
CA TRP A 92 -21.30 -2.69 3.00
C TRP A 92 -21.67 -2.26 4.41
N THR A 93 -20.80 -2.63 5.36
CA THR A 93 -20.81 -2.13 6.73
C THR A 93 -19.44 -1.51 7.02
N VAL A 94 -19.41 -0.35 7.65
CA VAL A 94 -18.20 0.26 8.21
C VAL A 94 -18.38 0.35 9.71
N ASP A 95 -17.53 -0.38 10.43
CA ASP A 95 -17.51 -0.43 11.88
C ASP A 95 -16.47 0.56 12.42
N PHE A 96 -16.87 1.44 13.33
CA PHE A 96 -15.98 2.41 13.98
C PHE A 96 -15.85 2.08 15.46
N GLY A 97 -14.62 1.93 15.94
CA GLY A 97 -14.38 1.47 17.30
C GLY A 97 -12.93 1.40 17.71
N THR A 98 -12.68 0.77 18.86
CA THR A 98 -11.34 0.53 19.41
C THR A 98 -11.21 -0.91 19.86
N LEU A 99 -9.97 -1.41 19.93
CA LEU A 99 -9.71 -2.59 20.75
C LEU A 99 -10.00 -2.27 22.22
N ASP A 100 -10.51 -3.25 22.97
CA ASP A 100 -10.58 -3.14 24.42
C ASP A 100 -9.19 -3.10 25.06
N SER A 101 -9.13 -2.85 26.37
CA SER A 101 -7.86 -2.76 27.11
C SER A 101 -7.03 -4.06 27.10
N THR A 102 -7.65 -5.20 26.77
CA THR A 102 -6.99 -6.51 26.68
C THR A 102 -6.59 -6.89 25.26
N GLY A 103 -7.05 -6.14 24.26
CA GLY A 103 -6.91 -6.48 22.84
C GLY A 103 -7.73 -7.70 22.41
N LYS A 104 -8.71 -8.16 23.20
CA LYS A 104 -9.45 -9.40 22.90
C LYS A 104 -10.80 -9.17 22.25
N SER A 105 -11.33 -7.96 22.34
CA SER A 105 -12.53 -7.55 21.63
C SER A 105 -12.33 -6.21 20.94
N PHE A 106 -13.03 -6.03 19.82
CA PHE A 106 -13.23 -4.74 19.18
C PHE A 106 -14.57 -4.18 19.65
N VAL A 107 -14.55 -2.97 20.19
CA VAL A 107 -15.70 -2.27 20.75
C VAL A 107 -16.19 -1.25 19.73
N THR A 108 -17.22 -1.61 18.97
CA THR A 108 -17.86 -0.76 17.98
C THR A 108 -18.79 0.24 18.65
N VAL A 109 -18.56 1.53 18.41
CA VAL A 109 -19.37 2.64 18.92
C VAL A 109 -20.27 3.26 17.85
N PHE A 110 -19.84 3.22 16.59
CA PHE A 110 -20.66 3.63 15.45
C PHE A 110 -20.59 2.57 14.36
N GLU A 111 -21.69 2.45 13.63
CA GLU A 111 -21.80 1.56 12.48
C GLU A 111 -22.46 2.33 11.35
N ALA A 112 -21.87 2.28 10.16
CA ALA A 112 -22.47 2.80 8.94
C ALA A 112 -22.77 1.67 7.97
N GLN A 113 -23.98 1.64 7.41
CA GLN A 113 -24.41 0.59 6.49
C GLN A 113 -24.88 1.18 5.16
N SER A 114 -24.62 0.46 4.08
CA SER A 114 -25.07 0.80 2.73
C SER A 114 -25.42 -0.45 1.94
N ASN A 115 -26.53 -0.43 1.21
CA ASN A 115 -26.89 -1.53 0.30
C ASN A 115 -26.25 -1.39 -1.09
N ASP A 116 -25.92 -0.16 -1.50
CA ASP A 116 -25.39 0.16 -2.83
C ASP A 116 -23.89 0.53 -2.83
N GLY A 117 -23.29 0.65 -1.64
CA GLY A 117 -21.88 1.05 -1.46
C GLY A 117 -21.62 2.54 -1.70
N ALA A 118 -22.67 3.35 -1.92
CA ALA A 118 -22.56 4.78 -2.21
C ALA A 118 -23.30 5.65 -1.19
N ARG A 119 -24.42 5.17 -0.64
CA ARG A 119 -25.21 5.89 0.36
C ARG A 119 -25.18 5.15 1.68
N PHE A 120 -24.54 5.75 2.67
CA PHE A 120 -24.42 5.19 4.01
C PHE A 120 -25.40 5.84 4.98
N THR A 121 -26.03 5.02 5.81
CA THR A 121 -26.74 5.47 7.01
C THR A 121 -25.94 5.00 8.22
N ALA A 122 -25.56 5.94 9.07
CA ALA A 122 -24.83 5.65 10.30
C ALA A 122 -25.74 5.69 11.52
N GLN A 123 -25.36 4.91 12.53
CA GLN A 123 -25.98 4.91 13.85
C GLN A 123 -24.92 4.83 14.94
N ARG A 124 -25.20 5.44 16.10
CA ARG A 124 -24.45 5.22 17.32
C ARG A 124 -25.01 4.00 18.04
N LEU A 125 -24.14 3.10 18.47
CA LEU A 125 -24.55 1.90 19.21
C LEU A 125 -24.61 2.22 20.71
N THR A 126 -25.75 1.95 21.34
CA THR A 126 -25.95 2.09 22.79
C THR A 126 -26.73 0.89 23.31
N PRO A 127 -26.08 -0.07 24.00
CA PRO A 127 -24.65 -0.09 24.34
C PRO A 127 -23.73 -0.30 23.12
N PRO A 128 -22.43 0.03 23.22
CA PRO A 128 -21.43 -0.38 22.22
C PRO A 128 -21.44 -1.89 21.98
N ARG A 129 -21.14 -2.31 20.75
CA ARG A 129 -21.11 -3.72 20.36
C ARG A 129 -19.70 -4.28 20.49
N ASN A 130 -19.56 -5.39 21.20
CA ASN A 130 -18.28 -6.12 21.25
C ASN A 130 -18.24 -7.15 20.12
N ASP A 131 -17.09 -7.22 19.44
CA ASP A 131 -16.76 -8.21 18.42
C ASP A 131 -15.48 -8.93 18.81
N THR A 132 -15.50 -10.26 18.78
CA THR A 132 -14.31 -11.11 19.01
C THR A 132 -13.92 -11.89 17.76
N GLY A 133 -14.43 -11.48 16.60
CA GLY A 133 -14.23 -12.15 15.32
C GLY A 133 -13.34 -11.34 14.40
N PHE A 134 -13.83 -11.03 13.20
CA PHE A 134 -13.02 -10.37 12.19
C PHE A 134 -12.56 -8.96 12.60
N LEU A 135 -13.36 -8.18 13.34
CA LEU A 135 -12.99 -6.79 13.64
C LEU A 135 -11.80 -6.70 14.59
N VAL A 136 -11.69 -7.61 15.57
CA VAL A 136 -10.50 -7.68 16.43
C VAL A 136 -9.27 -8.09 15.63
N ALA A 137 -9.38 -9.08 14.73
CA ALA A 137 -8.28 -9.50 13.88
C ALA A 137 -7.83 -8.40 12.90
N ALA A 138 -8.76 -7.70 12.26
CA ALA A 138 -8.47 -6.61 11.35
C ALA A 138 -7.82 -5.42 12.08
N ALA A 139 -8.29 -5.06 13.28
CA ALA A 139 -7.67 -4.01 14.09
C ALA A 139 -6.24 -4.38 14.52
N HIS A 140 -5.99 -5.65 14.89
CA HIS A 140 -4.63 -6.14 15.12
C HIS A 140 -3.78 -6.08 13.87
N ALA A 141 -4.30 -6.49 12.72
CA ALA A 141 -3.58 -6.48 11.45
C ALA A 141 -3.13 -5.06 11.08
N ILE A 142 -4.00 -4.07 11.24
CA ILE A 142 -3.66 -2.65 11.06
C ILE A 142 -2.49 -2.27 11.96
N LYS A 143 -2.62 -2.48 13.29
CA LYS A 143 -1.55 -2.12 14.24
C LYS A 143 -0.23 -2.81 13.94
N THR A 144 -0.27 -4.10 13.61
CA THR A 144 0.91 -4.90 13.28
C THR A 144 1.63 -4.34 12.05
N VAL A 145 0.88 -3.96 11.02
CA VAL A 145 1.42 -3.41 9.79
C VAL A 145 1.92 -1.98 9.97
N GLU A 146 1.16 -1.11 10.64
CA GLU A 146 1.58 0.27 10.94
C GLU A 146 2.87 0.31 11.76
N ALA A 147 3.09 -0.64 12.66
CA ALA A 147 4.32 -0.72 13.44
C ALA A 147 5.58 -1.03 12.60
N GLN A 148 5.43 -1.62 11.41
CA GLN A 148 6.54 -1.98 10.51
C GLN A 148 6.63 -1.07 9.28
N PHE A 149 5.55 -0.38 8.94
CA PHE A 149 5.50 0.45 7.75
C PHE A 149 6.34 1.73 7.94
N THR A 150 7.17 2.03 6.94
CA THR A 150 7.90 3.30 6.89
C THR A 150 7.02 4.35 6.21
N PHE A 151 6.38 5.18 7.02
CA PHE A 151 5.58 6.31 6.57
C PHE A 151 6.45 7.43 6.01
N ASP A 152 5.99 8.03 4.92
CA ASP A 152 6.43 9.38 4.54
C ASP A 152 5.65 10.39 5.39
N SER A 153 6.34 11.08 6.30
CA SER A 153 5.73 11.98 7.28
C SER A 153 5.08 13.22 6.66
N ALA A 154 5.30 13.48 5.37
CA ALA A 154 4.60 14.54 4.64
C ALA A 154 3.15 14.19 4.31
N TYR A 155 2.71 12.94 4.53
CA TYR A 155 1.40 12.46 4.14
C TYR A 155 0.69 11.69 5.25
N HIS A 156 -0.63 11.83 5.29
CA HIS A 156 -1.49 10.87 5.97
C HIS A 156 -1.69 9.65 5.09
N TYR A 157 -1.98 8.50 5.71
CA TYR A 157 -2.23 7.25 4.99
C TYR A 157 -3.61 6.71 5.35
N ASN A 158 -4.33 6.26 4.33
CA ASN A 158 -5.51 5.43 4.49
C ASN A 158 -5.07 3.97 4.67
N VAL A 159 -5.89 3.21 5.37
CA VAL A 159 -5.69 1.78 5.58
C VAL A 159 -6.91 0.99 5.11
N ALA A 160 -6.67 -0.13 4.42
CA ALA A 160 -7.72 -1.06 4.03
C ALA A 160 -7.37 -2.48 4.44
N VAL A 161 -8.36 -3.23 4.94
CA VAL A 161 -8.21 -4.64 5.32
C VAL A 161 -9.16 -5.48 4.48
N LEU A 162 -8.61 -6.31 3.60
CA LEU A 162 -9.39 -7.21 2.74
C LEU A 162 -9.20 -8.67 3.21
N PRO A 163 -10.27 -9.36 3.64
CA PRO A 163 -10.19 -10.78 3.98
C PRO A 163 -9.89 -11.63 2.74
N ARG A 164 -9.24 -12.78 2.95
CA ARG A 164 -8.96 -13.79 1.93
C ARG A 164 -9.63 -15.12 2.30
N ASP A 165 -9.84 -15.97 1.30
CA ASP A 165 -10.52 -17.27 1.47
C ASP A 165 -9.74 -18.24 2.36
N ASP A 166 -8.41 -18.09 2.43
CA ASP A 166 -7.53 -18.88 3.30
C ASP A 166 -7.52 -18.38 4.77
N GLY A 167 -8.35 -17.38 5.10
CA GLY A 167 -8.45 -16.77 6.42
C GLY A 167 -7.40 -15.70 6.70
N THR A 168 -6.37 -15.55 5.85
CA THR A 168 -5.42 -14.42 5.97
C THR A 168 -6.07 -13.12 5.49
N MET A 169 -5.38 -12.00 5.72
CA MET A 169 -5.86 -10.67 5.31
C MET A 169 -4.80 -9.98 4.46
N TYR A 170 -5.25 -9.25 3.45
CA TYR A 170 -4.45 -8.18 2.89
C TYR A 170 -4.68 -6.89 3.67
N VAL A 171 -3.60 -6.25 4.10
CA VAL A 171 -3.62 -4.89 4.64
C VAL A 171 -2.91 -3.96 3.67
N TYR A 172 -3.60 -2.93 3.23
CA TYR A 172 -3.05 -1.90 2.34
C TYR A 172 -2.83 -0.61 3.11
N LEU A 173 -1.66 0.01 2.92
CA LEU A 173 -1.38 1.38 3.35
C LEU A 173 -1.06 2.21 2.12
N TYR A 174 -1.79 3.31 1.91
CA TYR A 174 -1.62 4.20 0.78
C TYR A 174 -1.92 5.65 1.17
N PRO A 175 -1.31 6.65 0.53
CA PRO A 175 -1.52 8.05 0.87
C PRO A 175 -3.00 8.45 0.81
N ALA A 176 -3.45 9.17 1.84
CA ALA A 176 -4.79 9.72 1.90
C ALA A 176 -4.88 10.99 1.02
N SER A 177 -5.99 11.13 0.31
CA SER A 177 -6.33 12.39 -0.37
C SER A 177 -6.95 13.37 0.61
N SER A 178 -6.65 14.66 0.46
CA SER A 178 -7.50 15.74 0.97
C SER A 178 -8.47 16.20 -0.11
N ALA A 179 -9.53 16.93 0.28
CA ALA A 179 -10.51 17.48 -0.65
C ALA A 179 -9.93 18.56 -1.60
N ASP A 180 -8.80 19.16 -1.21
CA ASP A 180 -8.27 20.40 -1.81
C ASP A 180 -7.06 20.20 -2.74
N ALA A 181 -6.62 18.95 -2.97
CA ALA A 181 -5.45 18.66 -3.80
C ALA A 181 -5.65 17.40 -4.66
N PRO A 182 -4.99 17.29 -5.84
CA PRO A 182 -4.93 16.01 -6.55
C PRO A 182 -4.34 14.96 -5.62
N ALA A 183 -4.95 13.78 -5.48
CA ALA A 183 -4.45 12.86 -4.47
C ALA A 183 -2.98 12.50 -4.67
N PRO A 184 -2.21 12.44 -3.57
CA PRO A 184 -0.96 11.72 -3.58
C PRO A 184 -1.21 10.25 -3.93
N PHE A 185 -0.31 9.66 -4.72
CA PHE A 185 -0.36 8.26 -5.13
C PHE A 185 1.00 7.60 -5.00
N GLY A 186 1.04 6.29 -4.76
CA GLY A 186 2.28 5.54 -4.57
C GLY A 186 2.80 5.66 -3.14
N GLY A 187 4.07 5.34 -2.91
CA GLY A 187 4.64 5.25 -1.56
C GLY A 187 3.90 4.26 -0.66
N ASP A 188 3.22 3.29 -1.27
CA ASP A 188 2.20 2.41 -0.71
C ASP A 188 2.70 0.97 -0.60
N GLY A 189 1.98 0.16 0.19
CA GLY A 189 2.32 -1.24 0.39
C GLY A 189 1.10 -2.12 0.63
N ARG A 190 1.25 -3.39 0.28
CA ARG A 190 0.33 -4.47 0.59
C ARG A 190 1.04 -5.46 1.52
N PHE A 191 0.35 -5.89 2.55
CA PHE A 191 0.85 -6.86 3.51
C PHE A 191 -0.09 -8.05 3.57
N THR A 192 0.45 -9.26 3.51
CA THR A 192 -0.31 -10.46 3.83
C THR A 192 -0.13 -10.70 5.32
N VAL A 193 -1.22 -10.74 6.08
CA VAL A 193 -1.21 -10.86 7.55
C VAL A 193 -1.97 -12.12 7.96
N SER A 194 -1.51 -12.78 9.02
CA SER A 194 -2.16 -13.95 9.63
C SER A 194 -3.63 -13.69 9.99
N ALA A 195 -4.41 -14.76 10.10
CA ALA A 195 -5.85 -14.69 10.36
C ALA A 195 -6.21 -13.98 11.68
N ASP A 196 -5.32 -13.97 12.66
CA ASP A 196 -5.48 -13.27 13.94
C ASP A 196 -4.99 -11.81 13.91
N GLY A 197 -4.36 -11.38 12.80
CA GLY A 197 -3.81 -10.04 12.64
C GLY A 197 -2.47 -9.80 13.34
N LEU A 198 -1.85 -10.82 13.95
CA LEU A 198 -0.68 -10.65 14.82
C LEU A 198 0.66 -10.84 14.12
N GLN A 199 0.68 -11.38 12.89
CA GLN A 199 1.91 -11.66 12.17
C GLN A 199 1.83 -11.22 10.71
N ILE A 200 2.84 -10.46 10.26
CA ILE A 200 3.06 -10.22 8.83
C ILE A 200 3.70 -11.47 8.22
N LEU A 201 3.01 -12.06 7.25
CA LEU A 201 3.46 -13.21 6.48
C LEU A 201 4.23 -12.78 5.23
N GLU A 202 3.84 -11.65 4.64
CA GLU A 202 4.48 -11.07 3.46
C GLU A 202 4.36 -9.53 3.52
N ALA A 203 5.43 -8.83 3.17
CA ALA A 203 5.44 -7.38 3.02
C ALA A 203 5.81 -7.03 1.58
N HIS A 204 4.91 -6.34 0.89
CA HIS A 204 5.05 -6.01 -0.52
C HIS A 204 4.96 -4.49 -0.73
N ARG A 205 6.09 -3.85 -1.03
CA ARG A 205 6.11 -2.44 -1.43
C ARG A 205 5.69 -2.35 -2.89
N MET A 206 4.64 -1.57 -3.19
CA MET A 206 4.10 -1.46 -4.55
C MET A 206 4.80 -0.36 -5.34
N HIS A 207 4.98 0.83 -4.73
CA HIS A 207 5.65 1.98 -5.35
C HIS A 207 6.80 2.53 -4.50
N ARG A 208 7.83 3.05 -5.18
CA ARG A 208 9.03 3.60 -4.49
C ARG A 208 8.71 4.84 -3.66
N ARG A 209 7.99 5.79 -4.26
CA ARG A 209 7.75 7.12 -3.70
C ARG A 209 6.31 7.54 -3.90
N VAL A 210 5.88 8.51 -3.08
CA VAL A 210 4.64 9.23 -3.29
C VAL A 210 4.83 10.20 -4.46
N LEU A 211 3.83 10.26 -5.33
CA LEU A 211 3.74 11.09 -6.52
C LEU A 211 2.51 11.98 -6.40
N TRP A 212 2.65 13.21 -6.86
CA TRP A 212 1.52 14.11 -7.08
C TRP A 212 1.07 14.05 -8.53
N GLN A 213 -0.24 13.93 -8.75
CA GLN A 213 -0.81 14.03 -10.08
C GLN A 213 -1.00 15.50 -10.44
N SER A 214 -0.21 16.00 -11.40
CA SER A 214 -0.48 17.29 -12.01
C SER A 214 -1.32 17.09 -13.26
N PHE A 215 -2.56 17.58 -13.23
CA PHE A 215 -3.45 17.63 -14.39
C PHE A 215 -3.32 18.94 -15.18
N ALA A 216 -2.18 19.62 -15.08
CA ALA A 216 -1.94 20.85 -15.82
C ALA A 216 -2.00 20.57 -17.34
N TYR A 217 -2.95 21.20 -18.02
CA TYR A 217 -3.06 21.09 -19.46
C TYR A 217 -1.94 21.90 -20.12
N PRO A 218 -1.14 21.29 -21.01
CA PRO A 218 -0.04 22.00 -21.65
C PRO A 218 -0.51 23.11 -22.59
N LYS A 219 -1.77 23.05 -23.09
CA LYS A 219 -2.36 24.03 -24.01
C LYS A 219 -3.88 24.15 -23.80
N PRO A 220 -4.49 25.33 -24.04
CA PRO A 220 -5.94 25.48 -24.07
C PRO A 220 -6.60 24.51 -25.07
N GLY A 221 -7.67 23.84 -24.66
CA GLY A 221 -8.39 22.86 -25.49
C GLY A 221 -7.74 21.46 -25.55
N ALA A 222 -6.57 21.26 -24.94
CA ALA A 222 -6.02 19.92 -24.75
C ALA A 222 -6.90 19.13 -23.76
N HIS A 223 -7.04 17.83 -24.01
CA HIS A 223 -7.72 16.90 -23.11
C HIS A 223 -6.78 15.75 -22.77
N LEU A 224 -6.85 15.28 -21.52
CA LEU A 224 -6.06 14.14 -21.05
C LEU A 224 -6.66 12.86 -21.63
N VAL A 225 -5.84 12.08 -22.33
CA VAL A 225 -6.25 10.81 -22.96
C VAL A 225 -5.81 9.58 -22.17
N ALA A 226 -4.71 9.69 -21.43
CA ALA A 226 -4.21 8.67 -20.52
C ALA A 226 -3.18 9.27 -19.53
N GLY A 227 -3.04 8.66 -18.36
CA GLY A 227 -1.89 8.86 -17.49
C GLY A 227 -0.72 7.93 -17.88
N PHE A 228 0.48 8.23 -17.38
CA PHE A 228 1.67 7.38 -17.54
C PHE A 228 2.42 7.25 -16.20
N LEU A 229 2.76 6.02 -15.80
CA LEU A 229 3.43 5.72 -14.53
C LEU A 229 4.62 4.79 -14.76
N HIS A 230 5.72 5.02 -14.03
CA HIS A 230 6.95 4.22 -14.10
C HIS A 230 7.59 3.94 -12.72
N GLU A 231 6.87 4.20 -11.62
CA GLU A 231 7.39 4.05 -10.25
C GLU A 231 7.14 2.67 -9.63
N VAL A 232 6.61 1.75 -10.42
CA VAL A 232 6.33 0.38 -9.98
C VAL A 232 7.65 -0.35 -9.70
N ILE A 233 7.69 -1.06 -8.58
CA ILE A 233 8.91 -1.74 -8.13
C ILE A 233 9.16 -3.03 -8.92
N GLU A 234 8.11 -3.71 -9.37
CA GLU A 234 8.16 -4.99 -10.08
C GLU A 234 7.98 -4.84 -11.60
N ASP A 235 7.96 -5.98 -12.30
CA ASP A 235 7.72 -6.11 -13.74
C ASP A 235 6.23 -6.29 -14.11
N ARG A 236 5.34 -6.05 -13.14
CA ARG A 236 3.88 -6.11 -13.27
C ARG A 236 3.23 -4.88 -12.66
N PRO A 237 2.05 -4.43 -13.15
CA PRO A 237 1.25 -3.43 -12.47
C PRO A 237 0.84 -3.87 -11.08
N GLN A 238 0.46 -2.91 -10.24
CA GLN A 238 0.13 -3.12 -8.84
C GLN A 238 -1.37 -2.93 -8.61
N ASP A 239 -1.89 -3.54 -7.54
CA ASP A 239 -3.30 -3.43 -7.16
C ASP A 239 -3.71 -1.94 -7.02
N SER A 240 -2.81 -1.11 -6.49
CA SER A 240 -3.04 0.31 -6.32
C SER A 240 -3.04 1.12 -7.64
N ASP A 241 -2.41 0.62 -8.71
CA ASP A 241 -2.51 1.24 -10.04
C ASP A 241 -3.94 1.18 -10.58
N VAL A 242 -4.60 0.03 -10.37
CA VAL A 242 -6.00 -0.17 -10.72
C VAL A 242 -6.90 0.70 -9.84
N PHE A 243 -6.67 0.69 -8.52
CA PHE A 243 -7.36 1.58 -7.58
C PHE A 243 -7.31 3.04 -8.04
N LEU A 244 -6.12 3.52 -8.41
CA LEU A 244 -5.92 4.90 -8.84
C LEU A 244 -6.79 5.27 -10.04
N VAL A 245 -6.84 4.40 -11.05
CA VAL A 245 -7.62 4.65 -12.28
C VAL A 245 -9.11 4.76 -11.99
N LEU A 246 -9.61 3.93 -11.08
CA LEU A 246 -11.02 3.93 -10.65
C LEU A 246 -11.35 5.16 -9.80
N TRP A 247 -10.42 5.54 -8.91
CA TRP A 247 -10.61 6.59 -7.92
C TRP A 247 -10.54 8.00 -8.52
N ARG A 248 -9.52 8.27 -9.34
CA ARG A 248 -9.21 9.62 -9.81
C ARG A 248 -10.31 10.29 -10.64
N LYS A 249 -10.31 11.62 -10.63
CA LYS A 249 -11.15 12.47 -11.48
C LYS A 249 -10.29 13.49 -12.25
N PRO A 250 -10.45 13.64 -13.58
CA PRO A 250 -11.32 12.86 -14.45
C PRO A 250 -10.88 11.39 -14.56
N SER A 251 -11.83 10.49 -14.78
CA SER A 251 -11.51 9.07 -15.03
C SER A 251 -10.90 8.95 -16.43
N ILE A 252 -9.62 8.62 -16.46
CA ILE A 252 -8.85 8.37 -17.69
C ILE A 252 -8.09 7.04 -17.52
N PRO A 253 -7.74 6.34 -18.60
CA PRO A 253 -6.91 5.13 -18.53
C PRO A 253 -5.45 5.45 -18.17
N GLN A 254 -4.67 4.43 -17.79
CA GLN A 254 -3.28 4.58 -17.33
C GLN A 254 -2.35 3.62 -18.08
N TYR A 255 -1.25 4.14 -18.62
CA TYR A 255 -0.10 3.32 -18.95
C TYR A 255 0.79 3.11 -17.74
N VAL A 256 1.23 1.87 -17.54
CA VAL A 256 2.17 1.48 -16.50
C VAL A 256 3.38 0.83 -17.17
N ASN A 257 4.53 1.47 -17.02
CA ASN A 257 5.82 0.89 -17.38
C ASN A 257 6.40 0.18 -16.15
N ALA A 258 6.26 -1.14 -16.13
CA ALA A 258 6.77 -1.99 -15.07
C ALA A 258 8.05 -2.69 -15.56
N ARG A 259 9.21 -2.11 -15.21
CA ARG A 259 10.56 -2.58 -15.60
C ARG A 259 10.73 -2.82 -17.12
N GLY A 260 10.13 -1.98 -17.94
CA GLY A 260 10.21 -2.09 -19.40
C GLY A 260 9.16 -3.00 -20.02
N GLN A 261 8.22 -3.54 -19.24
CA GLN A 261 6.97 -4.12 -19.75
C GLN A 261 5.87 -3.05 -19.70
N MET A 262 5.16 -2.84 -20.81
CA MET A 262 4.10 -1.84 -20.89
C MET A 262 2.74 -2.49 -20.67
N TYR A 263 1.97 -1.93 -19.76
CA TYR A 263 0.58 -2.33 -19.50
C TYR A 263 -0.35 -1.12 -19.61
N PHE A 264 -1.60 -1.38 -19.97
CA PHE A 264 -2.64 -0.37 -20.09
C PHE A 264 -3.83 -0.75 -19.22
N ILE A 265 -4.11 0.10 -18.24
CA ILE A 265 -5.23 -0.05 -17.32
C ILE A 265 -6.37 0.82 -17.83
N ARG A 266 -7.51 0.19 -18.15
CA ARG A 266 -8.72 0.86 -18.59
C ARG A 266 -9.47 1.48 -17.41
N THR A 267 -10.40 2.38 -17.70
CA THR A 267 -11.20 3.08 -16.69
C THR A 267 -12.14 2.16 -15.89
N ASP A 268 -12.33 0.92 -16.32
CA ASP A 268 -13.02 -0.13 -15.55
C ASP A 268 -12.05 -0.96 -14.68
N GLY A 269 -10.75 -0.68 -14.72
CA GLY A 269 -9.70 -1.38 -13.99
C GLY A 269 -9.14 -2.63 -14.68
N SER A 270 -9.64 -3.02 -15.85
CA SER A 270 -9.05 -4.13 -16.63
C SER A 270 -7.66 -3.76 -17.16
N ILE A 271 -6.75 -4.74 -17.21
CA ILE A 271 -5.36 -4.54 -17.60
C ILE A 271 -5.07 -5.29 -18.90
N GLU A 272 -4.43 -4.61 -19.84
CA GLU A 272 -3.94 -5.18 -21.09
C GLU A 272 -2.42 -5.06 -21.16
N TYR A 273 -1.72 -6.14 -21.51
CA TYR A 273 -0.32 -6.07 -21.89
C TYR A 273 -0.17 -5.44 -23.29
N LYS A 274 0.77 -4.49 -23.43
CA LYS A 274 1.01 -3.72 -24.66
C LYS A 274 2.35 -4.00 -25.32
N GLY A 275 3.09 -4.98 -24.82
CA GLY A 275 4.44 -5.29 -25.30
C GLY A 275 5.54 -4.62 -24.47
N PRO A 276 6.81 -4.84 -24.84
CA PRO A 276 7.94 -4.16 -24.20
C PRO A 276 7.88 -2.64 -24.43
N ALA A 277 8.27 -1.86 -23.44
CA ALA A 277 8.39 -0.41 -23.53
C ALA A 277 9.38 -0.02 -24.64
N GLY A 278 8.97 0.88 -25.53
CA GLY A 278 9.76 1.29 -26.69
C GLY A 278 9.49 0.49 -27.97
N SER A 279 8.67 -0.58 -27.91
CA SER A 279 8.07 -1.14 -29.11
C SER A 279 6.99 -0.19 -29.65
N THR A 280 6.95 0.01 -30.98
CA THR A 280 5.91 0.83 -31.62
C THR A 280 4.56 0.15 -31.37
N PRO A 281 3.53 0.86 -30.85
CA PRO A 281 2.19 0.28 -30.74
C PRO A 281 1.71 -0.15 -32.13
N GLY A 282 1.40 -1.44 -32.28
CA GLY A 282 0.73 -1.98 -33.47
C GLY A 282 -0.76 -1.64 -33.49
#